data_AF-A0A397UFU3-F1
#
_entry.id   AF-A0A397UFU3-F1
#
_cell.length_a   1.000
_cell.length_b   1.000
_cell.length_c   1.000
_cell.angle_alpha   90.00
_cell.angle_beta   90.00
_cell.angle_gamma   90.00
#
_symmetry.space_group_name_H-M   'P 1'
#
loop_
_entity.id
_entity.type
_entity.pdbx_description
1 polymer ?
#
loop_
_entity_poly.entity_id
_entity_poly.type
_entity_poly.pdbx_seq_one_letter_code
_entity_poly.pdbx_strand_id
1 'polypeptide(L)'
;VILVPYRPEHVPKYHEWMQSVFLQEMTASEPLTIDQEYEMQKSWHMDENKCTFIILLKPDVDYELTNQEIKSAKMVGDINLFFNDHDSSSIAEIEIMIAGNNIFINF
;
A
#
# COMPACT_ATOMS: atom_id res chain seq x y z
N VAL A 1 -10.49 8.82 2.69
CA VAL A 1 -9.50 8.05 1.89
C VAL A 1 -10.23 7.07 0.98
N ILE A 2 -9.59 6.58 -0.07
CA ILE A 2 -10.07 5.49 -0.93
C ILE A 2 -9.03 4.37 -0.88
N LEU A 3 -9.45 3.11 -0.76
CA LEU A 3 -8.57 1.95 -0.81
C LEU A 3 -8.75 1.24 -2.15
N VAL A 4 -7.66 0.99 -2.85
CA VAL A 4 -7.65 0.20 -4.09
C VAL A 4 -6.67 -0.95 -3.95
N PRO A 5 -6.94 -2.13 -4.55
CA PRO A 5 -5.97 -3.23 -4.52
C PRO A 5 -4.62 -2.78 -5.07
N TYR A 6 -3.53 -3.23 -4.45
CA TYR A 6 -2.19 -3.00 -4.99
C TYR A 6 -2.01 -3.80 -6.30
N ARG A 7 -1.53 -3.11 -7.34
CA ARG A 7 -1.52 -3.57 -8.73
C ARG A 7 -0.28 -3.04 -9.44
N PRO A 8 0.13 -3.63 -10.59
CA PRO A 8 1.34 -3.23 -11.29
C PRO A 8 1.44 -1.74 -11.60
N GLU A 9 0.33 -1.06 -11.91
CA GLU A 9 0.32 0.38 -12.20
C GLU A 9 0.79 1.27 -11.03
N HIS A 10 0.76 0.77 -9.79
CA HIS A 10 1.17 1.49 -8.59
C HIS A 10 2.68 1.33 -8.28
N VAL A 11 3.32 0.31 -8.86
CA VAL A 11 4.73 -0.04 -8.57
C VAL A 11 5.70 1.11 -8.79
N PRO A 12 5.63 1.91 -9.88
CA PRO A 12 6.57 3.01 -10.07
C PRO A 12 6.56 4.03 -8.94
N LYS A 13 5.37 4.34 -8.39
CA LYS A 13 5.24 5.30 -7.30
C LYS A 13 5.66 4.70 -5.96
N TYR A 14 5.33 3.43 -5.72
CA TYR A 14 5.76 2.71 -4.54
C TYR A 14 7.29 2.59 -4.49
N HIS A 15 7.92 2.24 -5.60
CA HIS A 15 9.37 2.18 -5.74
C HIS A 15 10.04 3.53 -5.44
N GLU A 16 9.46 4.64 -5.87
CA GLU A 16 9.92 5.99 -5.51
C GLU A 16 9.89 6.22 -3.99
N TRP A 17 8.83 5.80 -3.30
CA TRP A 17 8.75 5.85 -1.84
C TRP A 17 9.83 5.00 -1.18
N MET A 18 10.04 3.78 -1.68
CA MET A 18 11.06 2.87 -1.18
C MET A 18 12.50 3.29 -1.52
N GLN A 19 12.72 4.45 -2.16
CA GLN A 19 14.04 5.09 -2.20
C GLN A 19 14.33 5.95 -0.95
N SER A 20 13.33 6.20 -0.09
CA SER A 20 13.50 6.97 1.14
C SER A 20 14.05 6.09 2.26
N VAL A 21 15.26 6.41 2.74
CA VAL A 21 15.90 5.73 3.89
C VAL A 21 14.99 5.75 5.12
N PHE A 22 14.31 6.86 5.37
CA PHE A 22 13.37 6.98 6.48
C PHE A 22 12.22 5.97 6.39
N LEU A 23 11.65 5.78 5.19
CA LEU A 23 10.56 4.81 5.01
C LEU A 23 11.10 3.38 5.16
N GLN A 24 12.26 3.09 4.56
CA GLN A 24 12.95 1.80 4.70
C GLN A 24 13.18 1.43 6.17
N GLU A 25 13.72 2.36 6.98
CA GLU A 25 13.97 2.14 8.41
C GLU A 25 12.66 1.85 9.16
N MET A 26 11.59 2.59 8.86
CA MET A 26 10.31 2.47 9.55
C MET A 26 9.50 1.24 9.16
N THR A 27 9.70 0.73 7.95
CA THR A 27 9.06 -0.50 7.47
C THR A 27 9.98 -1.71 7.56
N ALA A 28 11.21 -1.55 8.08
CA ALA A 28 12.27 -2.55 8.02
C ALA A 28 12.49 -3.15 6.61
N SER A 29 12.31 -2.32 5.58
CA SER A 29 12.45 -2.70 4.16
C SER A 29 13.85 -2.42 3.64
N GLU A 30 14.33 -3.25 2.74
CA GLU A 30 15.54 -3.01 1.95
C GLU A 30 15.18 -2.45 0.57
N PRO A 31 16.01 -1.58 -0.04
CA PRO A 31 15.75 -1.09 -1.39
C PRO A 31 15.84 -2.22 -2.41
N LEU A 32 14.85 -2.27 -3.31
CA LEU A 32 14.80 -3.18 -4.43
C LEU A 32 14.99 -2.44 -5.76
N THR A 33 15.41 -3.16 -6.80
CA THR A 33 15.32 -2.64 -8.17
C THR A 33 13.86 -2.58 -8.61
N ILE A 34 13.55 -1.75 -9.63
CA ILE A 34 12.18 -1.64 -10.14
C ILE A 34 11.61 -3.00 -10.60
N ASP A 35 12.43 -3.86 -11.21
CA ASP A 35 11.98 -5.20 -11.64
C ASP A 35 11.70 -6.11 -10.44
N GLN A 36 12.50 -6.01 -9.37
CA GLN A 36 12.26 -6.74 -8.13
C GLN A 36 10.97 -6.28 -7.43
N GLU A 37 10.64 -4.99 -7.49
CA GLU A 37 9.37 -4.46 -6.98
C GLU A 37 8.15 -5.04 -7.72
N TYR A 38 8.25 -5.19 -9.05
CA TYR A 38 7.18 -5.84 -9.81
C TYR A 38 7.02 -7.32 -9.42
N GLU A 39 8.11 -8.06 -9.23
CA GLU A 39 8.04 -9.45 -8.77
C GLU A 39 7.48 -9.57 -7.35
N MET A 40 7.86 -8.65 -6.45
CA MET A 40 7.33 -8.60 -5.09
C MET A 40 5.85 -8.21 -5.05
N GLN A 41 5.44 -7.22 -5.86
CA GLN A 41 4.03 -6.87 -6.00
C GLN A 41 3.20 -8.07 -6.46
N LYS A 42 3.72 -8.81 -7.45
CA LYS A 42 3.05 -10.01 -7.98
C LYS A 42 2.96 -11.11 -6.92
N SER A 43 4.01 -11.35 -6.15
CA SER A 43 3.99 -12.37 -5.08
C SER A 43 2.97 -12.01 -3.99
N TRP A 44 2.93 -10.76 -3.55
CA TRP A 44 1.94 -10.28 -2.58
C TRP A 44 0.51 -10.31 -3.11
N HIS A 45 0.31 -10.04 -4.40
CA HIS A 45 -1.02 -10.11 -5.01
C HIS A 45 -1.57 -11.54 -5.10
N MET A 46 -0.69 -12.54 -5.16
CA MET A 46 -1.04 -13.96 -5.25
C MET A 46 -1.06 -14.66 -3.90
N ASP A 47 -0.65 -14.00 -2.82
CA ASP A 47 -0.61 -14.57 -1.49
C ASP A 47 -2.03 -14.60 -0.88
N GLU A 48 -2.55 -15.80 -0.65
CA GLU A 48 -3.89 -16.00 -0.08
C GLU A 48 -4.00 -15.54 1.38
N ASN A 49 -2.86 -15.42 2.08
CA ASN A 49 -2.81 -14.98 3.47
C ASN A 49 -2.40 -13.50 3.61
N LYS A 50 -2.29 -12.75 2.51
CA LYS A 50 -1.95 -11.33 2.52
C LYS A 50 -2.89 -10.54 1.63
N CYS A 51 -3.30 -9.35 2.08
CA CYS A 51 -4.04 -8.42 1.23
C CYS A 51 -3.41 -7.03 1.32
N THR A 52 -2.96 -6.50 0.19
CA THR A 52 -2.34 -5.17 0.12
C THR A 52 -3.22 -4.19 -0.65
N PHE A 53 -3.47 -3.03 -0.03
CA PHE A 53 -4.19 -1.92 -0.64
C PHE A 53 -3.32 -0.68 -0.73
N ILE A 54 -3.46 0.09 -1.79
CA ILE A 54 -2.94 1.45 -1.88
C ILE A 54 -3.99 2.43 -1.33
N ILE A 55 -3.52 3.35 -0.49
CA ILE A 55 -4.32 4.44 0.05
C ILE A 55 -4.25 5.62 -0.92
N LEU A 56 -5.41 6.02 -1.43
CA LEU A 56 -5.56 7.21 -2.25
C LEU A 56 -6.22 8.33 -1.44
N LEU A 57 -5.75 9.56 -1.66
CA LEU A 57 -6.39 10.75 -1.11
C LEU A 57 -7.75 10.95 -1.78
N LYS A 58 -8.82 10.91 -0.99
CA LYS A 58 -10.17 11.17 -1.48
C LYS A 58 -10.34 12.69 -1.63
N PRO A 59 -10.68 13.22 -2.82
CA PRO A 59 -11.05 14.63 -2.98
C PRO A 59 -12.34 14.95 -2.20
N ASP A 60 -12.43 16.18 -1.70
CA ASP A 60 -13.59 16.68 -0.97
C ASP A 60 -14.67 17.15 -1.96
N VAL A 61 -15.52 16.22 -2.37
CA VAL A 61 -16.59 16.44 -3.34
C VAL A 61 -17.87 15.72 -2.91
N ASP A 62 -19.02 16.32 -3.22
CA ASP A 62 -20.34 15.82 -2.84
C ASP A 62 -20.95 14.84 -3.87
N TYR A 63 -20.13 14.31 -4.79
CA TYR A 63 -20.56 13.36 -5.82
C TYR A 63 -19.74 12.06 -5.78
N GLU A 64 -20.30 10.98 -6.34
CA GLU A 64 -19.58 9.72 -6.47
C GLU A 64 -18.49 9.81 -7.54
N LEU A 65 -17.27 9.48 -7.16
CA LEU A 65 -16.13 9.55 -8.07
C LEU A 65 -16.24 8.50 -9.17
N THR A 66 -15.93 8.92 -10.39
CA THR A 66 -15.74 8.01 -11.50
C THR A 66 -14.49 7.16 -11.31
N ASN A 67 -14.43 6.00 -11.97
CA ASN A 67 -13.23 5.15 -11.99
C ASN A 67 -11.98 5.90 -12.48
N GLN A 68 -12.15 6.86 -13.39
CA GLN A 68 -11.03 7.65 -13.91
C GLN A 68 -10.51 8.62 -12.85
N GLU A 69 -11.39 9.29 -12.11
CA GLU A 69 -11.00 10.18 -11.01
C GLU A 69 -10.28 9.40 -9.91
N ILE A 70 -10.78 8.22 -9.53
CA ILE A 70 -10.12 7.34 -8.55
C ILE A 70 -8.71 6.96 -9.03
N LYS A 71 -8.56 6.52 -10.28
CA LYS A 71 -7.24 6.15 -10.82
C LYS A 71 -6.24 7.32 -10.88
N SER A 72 -6.75 8.55 -11.01
CA SER A 72 -5.93 9.76 -11.00
C SER A 72 -5.66 10.31 -9.60
N ALA A 73 -6.29 9.76 -8.56
CA ALA A 73 -6.14 10.24 -7.20
C ALA A 73 -4.72 10.00 -6.68
N LYS A 74 -4.26 10.92 -5.83
CA LYS A 74 -2.91 10.88 -5.28
C LYS A 74 -2.74 9.68 -4.35
N MET A 75 -1.76 8.82 -4.62
CA MET A 75 -1.29 7.80 -3.69
C MET A 75 -0.63 8.46 -2.47
N VAL A 76 -1.00 8.01 -1.27
CA VAL A 76 -0.51 8.57 0.01
C VAL A 76 -0.06 7.52 1.02
N GLY A 77 -0.06 6.24 0.64
CA GLY A 77 0.37 5.14 1.51
C GLY A 77 -0.15 3.79 1.04
N ASP A 78 0.01 2.78 1.88
CA ASP A 78 -0.53 1.45 1.71
C ASP A 78 -0.97 0.83 3.04
N ILE A 79 -1.76 -0.23 2.92
CA ILE A 79 -2.23 -1.08 4.02
C ILE A 79 -1.91 -2.52 3.64
N ASN A 80 -1.24 -3.23 4.54
CA ASN A 80 -1.04 -4.67 4.45
C ASN A 80 -1.87 -5.36 5.53
N LEU A 81 -2.67 -6.33 5.13
CA LEU A 81 -3.38 -7.24 6.01
C LEU A 81 -2.70 -8.61 5.94
N PHE A 82 -2.40 -9.20 7.09
CA PHE A 82 -1.80 -10.54 7.18
C PHE A 82 -2.71 -11.47 7.99
N PHE A 83 -3.17 -12.53 7.35
CA PHE A 83 -4.08 -13.53 7.93
C PHE A 83 -3.25 -14.68 8.54
N ASN A 84 -2.51 -14.38 9.61
CA ASN A 84 -1.54 -15.30 10.20
C ASN A 84 -2.10 -16.17 11.33
N ASP A 85 -3.37 -16.01 11.70
CA ASP A 85 -3.99 -16.77 12.78
C ASP A 85 -4.46 -18.15 12.27
N HIS A 86 -3.76 -19.20 12.69
CA HIS A 86 -4.07 -20.59 12.33
C HIS A 86 -5.40 -21.10 12.91
N ASP A 87 -5.89 -20.48 13.97
CA ASP A 87 -7.13 -20.84 14.65
C ASP A 87 -8.33 -20.01 14.16
N SER A 88 -8.10 -18.91 13.42
CA SER A 88 -9.16 -18.07 12.87
C SER A 88 -8.78 -17.32 11.59
N SER A 89 -9.38 -17.72 10.46
CA SER A 89 -9.26 -16.99 9.18
C SER A 89 -9.95 -15.61 9.16
N SER A 90 -10.63 -15.22 10.23
CA SER A 90 -11.30 -13.91 10.35
C SER A 90 -10.47 -12.83 11.06
N ILE A 91 -9.28 -13.20 11.55
CA ILE A 91 -8.37 -12.28 12.24
C ILE A 91 -7.20 -11.96 11.32
N ALA A 92 -6.85 -10.67 11.23
CA ALA A 92 -5.70 -10.19 10.47
C ALA A 92 -4.91 -9.17 11.28
N GLU A 93 -3.59 -9.25 11.17
CA GLU A 93 -2.68 -8.17 11.56
C GLU A 93 -2.70 -7.10 10.47
N ILE A 94 -2.68 -5.84 10.87
CA ILE A 94 -2.72 -4.70 9.96
C ILE A 94 -1.47 -3.85 10.12
N GLU A 95 -0.79 -3.59 9.01
CA GLU A 95 0.30 -2.62 8.91
C GLU A 95 -0.14 -1.49 7.98
N ILE A 96 0.08 -0.25 8.41
CA ILE A 96 -0.29 0.95 7.65
C ILE A 96 0.94 1.83 7.50
N MET A 97 1.26 2.17 6.25
CA MET A 97 2.31 3.13 5.92
C MET A 97 1.69 4.34 5.23
N ILE A 98 1.98 5.55 5.72
CA ILE A 98 1.57 6.81 5.09
C ILE A 98 2.79 7.48 4.48
N ALA A 99 2.90 7.38 3.16
CA ALA A 99 3.93 8.03 2.37
C ALA A 99 3.58 9.50 2.17
N GLY A 100 3.87 10.31 3.17
CA GLY A 100 3.75 11.76 3.16
C GLY A 100 4.90 12.44 3.89
N ASN A 101 5.13 13.71 3.61
CA ASN A 101 6.08 14.51 4.39
C ASN A 101 5.51 14.68 5.81
N ASN A 102 6.00 13.89 6.75
CA ASN A 102 5.79 13.95 8.22
C ASN A 102 4.43 13.47 8.78
N ILE A 103 4.12 12.16 8.75
CA ILE A 103 3.21 11.60 9.78
C ILE A 103 3.66 10.20 10.19
N PHE A 104 4.08 10.06 11.44
CA PHE A 104 4.15 8.79 12.17
C PHE A 104 2.81 8.55 12.85
N ILE A 105 2.20 7.39 12.63
CA ILE A 105 1.08 6.91 13.47
C ILE A 105 1.54 5.59 14.06
N ASN A 106 1.96 5.61 15.33
CA ASN A 106 2.07 4.39 16.13
C ASN A 106 0.67 4.08 16.68
N PHE A 107 0.20 2.84 16.49
CA PHE A 107 -0.96 2.30 17.18
C PHE A 107 -0.56 1.69 18.52
#